data_AF-A0A8T3WAU0-F1
#
_entry.id   AF-A0A8T3WAU0-F1
#
_cell.length_a   1.000
_cell.length_b   1.000
_cell.length_c   1.000
_cell.angle_alpha   90.00
_cell.angle_beta   90.00
_cell.angle_gamma   90.00
#
_symmetry.space_group_name_H-M   'P 1'
#
loop_
_entity.id
_entity.type
_entity.pdbx_description
1 polymer ?
#
loop_
_entity_poly.entity_id
_entity_poly.type
_entity_poly.pdbx_seq_one_letter_code
_entity_poly.pdbx_strand_id
1 'polypeptide(L)'
;MKIENHYKRLKENIEVLEESIKKDIIERQSTIGFSVSAASIHLIEILLHKNNLMDQSFIIKHEWFKSTHKIKDKFDFDFPRKEDIINLMKEIQEKRNDFCYGSPKKEEEIIDYIQKFNKLREIFDSLGVKSE
;
A
#
# COMPACT_ATOMS: atom_id res chain seq x y z
N MET A 1 -15.23 5.18 -1.77
CA MET A 1 -14.96 6.60 -2.06
C MET A 1 -14.91 6.74 -3.60
N LYS A 2 -15.00 7.94 -4.19
CA LYS A 2 -14.84 8.05 -5.66
C LYS A 2 -13.40 7.75 -6.08
N ILE A 3 -13.20 7.11 -7.23
CA ILE A 3 -11.87 6.70 -7.71
C ILE A 3 -10.87 7.87 -7.79
N GLU A 4 -11.33 9.08 -8.13
CA GLU A 4 -10.50 10.29 -8.22
C GLU A 4 -9.91 10.68 -6.87
N ASN A 5 -10.65 10.46 -5.78
CA ASN A 5 -10.14 10.72 -4.44
C ASN A 5 -9.05 9.70 -4.06
N HIS A 6 -9.14 8.44 -4.51
CA HIS A 6 -8.06 7.47 -4.27
C HIS A 6 -6.78 7.90 -5.00
N TYR A 7 -6.86 8.39 -6.24
CA TYR A 7 -5.70 8.96 -6.95
C TYR A 7 -5.12 10.17 -6.22
N LYS A 8 -5.97 11.10 -5.77
CA LYS A 8 -5.51 12.27 -5.00
C LYS A 8 -4.77 11.84 -3.73
N ARG A 9 -5.33 10.91 -2.95
CA ARG A 9 -4.70 10.43 -1.72
C ARG A 9 -3.45 9.61 -1.99
N LEU A 10 -3.43 8.82 -3.07
CA LEU A 10 -2.22 8.10 -3.49
C LEU A 10 -1.07 9.08 -3.73
N LYS A 11 -1.33 10.13 -4.51
CA LYS A 11 -0.35 11.18 -4.80
C LYS A 11 0.14 11.87 -3.52
N GLU A 12 -0.78 12.30 -2.65
CA GLU A 12 -0.41 12.93 -1.36
C GLU A 12 0.50 12.03 -0.51
N ASN A 13 0.21 10.72 -0.43
CA ASN A 13 1.04 9.80 0.34
C ASN A 13 2.42 9.56 -0.30
N ILE A 14 2.51 9.51 -1.64
CA ILE A 14 3.78 9.38 -2.35
C ILE A 14 4.64 10.63 -2.15
N GLU A 15 4.07 11.82 -2.29
CA GLU A 15 4.79 13.09 -2.04
C GLU A 15 5.36 13.13 -0.62
N VAL A 16 4.53 12.81 0.38
CA VAL A 16 4.97 12.74 1.80
C VAL A 16 6.05 11.67 2.02
N LEU A 17 5.96 10.53 1.33
CA LEU A 17 6.98 9.49 1.39
C LEU A 17 8.31 10.00 0.84
N GLU A 18 8.30 10.62 -0.34
CA GLU A 18 9.51 11.16 -0.96
C GLU A 18 10.16 12.27 -0.13
N GLU A 19 9.35 13.18 0.42
CA GLU A 19 9.83 14.21 1.35
C GLU A 19 10.47 13.59 2.60
N SER A 20 9.85 12.54 3.14
CA SER A 20 10.36 11.83 4.31
C SER A 20 11.70 11.16 4.03
N ILE A 21 11.83 10.53 2.85
CA ILE A 21 13.07 9.90 2.40
C ILE A 21 14.18 10.94 2.20
N LYS A 22 13.87 12.06 1.55
CA LYS A 22 14.84 13.15 1.30
C LYS A 22 15.32 13.81 2.59
N LYS A 23 14.44 13.88 3.60
CA LYS A 23 14.76 14.54 4.87
C LYS A 23 15.64 13.66 5.75
N ASP A 24 15.14 12.50 6.16
CA ASP A 24 15.85 11.53 7.00
C ASP A 24 14.99 10.27 7.18
N ILE A 25 15.41 9.13 6.65
CA ILE A 25 14.63 7.88 6.76
C ILE A 25 14.58 7.32 8.18
N ILE A 26 15.58 7.58 9.03
CA ILE A 26 15.67 7.11 10.41
C ILE A 26 14.71 7.90 11.30
N GLU A 27 14.69 9.22 11.17
CA GLU A 27 13.82 10.09 11.96
C GLU A 27 12.35 10.09 11.45
N ARG A 28 12.12 9.68 10.20
CA ARG A 28 10.79 9.70 9.57
C ARG A 28 10.13 8.33 9.43
N GLN A 29 10.61 7.31 10.14
CA GLN A 29 10.09 5.93 10.05
C GLN A 29 8.57 5.81 10.19
N SER A 30 7.96 6.51 11.14
CA SER A 30 6.51 6.43 11.34
C SER A 30 5.73 7.05 10.19
N THR A 31 6.23 8.15 9.62
CA THR A 31 5.65 8.77 8.42
C THR A 31 5.81 7.85 7.22
N ILE A 32 6.99 7.26 7.02
CA ILE A 32 7.24 6.28 5.95
C ILE A 32 6.31 5.07 6.09
N GLY A 33 6.21 4.51 7.31
CA GLY A 33 5.32 3.41 7.67
C GLY A 33 3.87 3.67 7.27
N PHE A 34 3.38 4.85 7.64
CA PHE A 34 2.01 5.29 7.36
C PHE A 34 1.78 5.50 5.86
N SER A 35 2.64 6.29 5.20
CA SER A 35 2.50 6.66 3.80
C SER A 35 2.56 5.44 2.88
N VAL A 36 3.52 4.53 3.09
CA VAL A 36 3.60 3.27 2.34
C VAL A 36 2.33 2.44 2.50
N SER A 37 1.86 2.27 3.74
CA SER A 37 0.66 1.47 4.01
C SER A 37 -0.58 2.07 3.36
N ALA A 38 -0.81 3.38 3.52
CA ALA A 38 -1.95 4.09 2.97
C ALA A 38 -1.94 4.12 1.43
N ALA A 39 -0.79 4.42 0.83
CA ALA A 39 -0.62 4.40 -0.63
C ALA A 39 -0.91 3.00 -1.20
N SER A 40 -0.43 1.94 -0.53
CA SER A 40 -0.67 0.56 -0.95
C SER A 40 -2.17 0.21 -0.97
N ILE A 41 -2.95 0.72 -0.01
CA ILE A 41 -4.40 0.54 0.01
C ILE A 41 -5.07 1.29 -1.15
N HIS A 42 -4.66 2.54 -1.40
CA HIS A 42 -5.22 3.28 -2.52
C HIS A 42 -4.90 2.65 -3.89
N LEU A 43 -3.72 2.06 -4.07
CA LEU A 43 -3.38 1.34 -5.30
C LEU A 43 -4.36 0.18 -5.59
N ILE A 44 -4.64 -0.68 -4.60
CA ILE A 44 -5.59 -1.78 -4.77
C ILE A 44 -7.02 -1.28 -4.96
N GLU A 45 -7.44 -0.27 -4.21
CA GLU A 45 -8.78 0.32 -4.36
C GLU A 45 -8.99 0.90 -5.77
N ILE A 46 -7.98 1.56 -6.33
CA ILE A 46 -8.02 2.07 -7.71
C ILE A 46 -8.14 0.92 -8.69
N LEU A 47 -7.31 -0.13 -8.57
CA LEU A 47 -7.37 -1.28 -9.48
C LEU A 47 -8.76 -1.94 -9.45
N LEU A 48 -9.32 -2.16 -8.27
CA LEU A 48 -10.63 -2.79 -8.15
C LEU A 48 -11.76 -1.90 -8.69
N HIS A 49 -11.72 -0.59 -8.43
CA HIS A 49 -12.67 0.33 -9.02
C HIS A 49 -12.57 0.36 -10.55
N LYS A 50 -11.37 0.39 -11.13
CA LYS A 50 -11.17 0.35 -12.59
C LYS A 50 -11.75 -0.91 -13.24
N ASN A 51 -11.75 -2.02 -12.52
CA ASN A 51 -12.29 -3.30 -13.00
C ASN A 51 -13.74 -3.53 -12.58
N ASN A 52 -14.41 -2.54 -11.96
CA ASN A 52 -15.76 -2.67 -11.41
C ASN A 52 -15.93 -3.84 -10.42
N LEU A 53 -14.87 -4.18 -9.69
CA LEU A 53 -14.85 -5.29 -8.73
C LEU A 53 -15.20 -4.84 -7.29
N MET A 54 -15.48 -3.55 -7.11
CA MET A 54 -15.70 -2.97 -5.79
C MET A 54 -16.66 -1.79 -5.84
N ASP A 55 -17.67 -1.82 -4.96
CA ASP A 55 -18.61 -0.73 -4.77
C ASP A 55 -17.95 0.48 -4.08
N GLN A 56 -18.45 1.69 -4.31
CA GLN A 56 -17.95 2.91 -3.68
C GLN A 56 -18.11 2.92 -2.15
N SER A 57 -19.03 2.14 -1.59
CA SER A 57 -19.23 1.97 -0.16
C SER A 57 -18.30 0.96 0.49
N PHE A 58 -17.63 0.12 -0.31
CA PHE A 58 -16.71 -0.88 0.20
C PHE A 58 -15.39 -0.22 0.61
N ILE A 59 -14.95 -0.50 1.84
CA ILE A 59 -13.74 0.09 2.42
C ILE A 59 -12.76 -1.04 2.70
N ILE A 60 -11.62 -1.03 2.01
CA ILE A 60 -10.55 -1.98 2.26
C ILE A 60 -9.80 -1.57 3.52
N LYS A 61 -9.77 -2.46 4.52
CA LYS A 61 -8.99 -2.23 5.74
C LYS A 61 -7.61 -2.86 5.60
N HIS A 62 -6.57 -2.08 5.90
CA HIS A 62 -5.18 -2.54 5.88
C HIS A 62 -4.93 -3.79 6.73
N GLU A 63 -5.65 -3.94 7.85
CA GLU A 63 -5.58 -5.11 8.73
C GLU A 63 -6.00 -6.42 8.06
N TRP A 64 -6.78 -6.37 6.98
CA TRP A 64 -7.22 -7.59 6.28
C TRP A 64 -6.04 -8.33 5.65
N PHE A 65 -5.03 -7.60 5.19
CA PHE A 65 -3.84 -8.18 4.56
C PHE A 65 -2.93 -8.91 5.54
N LYS A 66 -3.13 -8.76 6.85
CA LYS A 66 -2.40 -9.53 7.88
C LYS A 66 -2.90 -10.98 7.99
N SER A 67 -4.02 -11.33 7.35
CA SER A 67 -4.60 -12.67 7.40
C SER A 67 -4.95 -13.18 6.01
N THR A 68 -4.24 -14.22 5.56
CA THR A 68 -4.48 -14.86 4.27
C THR A 68 -5.89 -15.46 4.17
N HIS A 69 -6.48 -15.92 5.27
CA HIS A 69 -7.86 -16.41 5.25
C HIS A 69 -8.86 -15.25 5.07
N LYS A 70 -8.68 -14.16 5.82
CA LYS A 70 -9.55 -12.98 5.75
C LYS A 70 -9.49 -12.29 4.40
N ILE A 71 -8.31 -12.21 3.78
CA ILE A 71 -8.18 -11.61 2.45
C ILE A 71 -8.84 -12.47 1.38
N LYS A 72 -8.72 -13.80 1.45
CA LYS A 72 -9.39 -14.72 0.52
C LYS A 72 -10.91 -14.64 0.61
N ASP A 73 -11.44 -14.51 1.83
CA ASP A 73 -12.88 -14.31 2.07
C ASP A 73 -13.39 -12.95 1.55
N LYS A 74 -12.59 -11.89 1.68
CA LYS A 74 -12.97 -10.53 1.25
C LYS A 74 -12.74 -10.26 -0.24
N PHE A 75 -11.85 -11.03 -0.87
CA PHE A 75 -11.48 -10.94 -2.28
C PHE A 75 -11.76 -12.30 -2.93
N ASP A 76 -13.04 -12.69 -2.90
CA ASP A 76 -13.58 -13.92 -3.49
C ASP A 76 -13.71 -13.85 -5.02
N PHE A 77 -13.32 -12.73 -5.62
CA PHE A 77 -13.23 -12.46 -7.05
C PHE A 77 -11.78 -12.41 -7.55
N ASP A 78 -11.57 -12.63 -8.84
CA ASP A 78 -10.25 -12.60 -9.45
C ASP A 78 -9.91 -11.24 -10.09
N PHE A 79 -8.62 -10.92 -10.08
CA PHE A 79 -8.04 -9.73 -10.71
C PHE A 79 -6.60 -10.00 -11.15
N PRO A 80 -6.07 -9.22 -12.12
CA PRO A 80 -4.72 -9.42 -12.62
C PRO A 80 -3.67 -9.38 -11.50
N ARG A 81 -2.72 -10.33 -11.53
CA ARG A 81 -1.60 -10.43 -10.56
C ARG A 81 -2.04 -10.52 -9.09
N LYS A 82 -3.25 -11.04 -8.83
CA LYS A 82 -3.86 -11.13 -7.49
C LYS A 82 -2.92 -11.66 -6.39
N GLU A 83 -2.33 -12.83 -6.60
CA GLU A 83 -1.46 -13.44 -5.59
C GLU A 83 -0.21 -12.61 -5.31
N ASP A 84 0.44 -12.07 -6.34
CA ASP A 84 1.63 -11.21 -6.17
C ASP A 84 1.30 -9.94 -5.38
N ILE A 85 0.16 -9.30 -5.72
CA ILE A 85 -0.32 -8.10 -5.03
C ILE A 85 -0.65 -8.42 -3.58
N ILE A 86 -1.40 -9.49 -3.31
CA ILE A 86 -1.79 -9.88 -1.96
C ILE A 86 -0.56 -10.21 -1.11
N ASN A 87 0.43 -10.90 -1.67
CA ASN A 87 1.66 -11.26 -0.96
C ASN A 87 2.48 -10.02 -0.58
N LEU A 88 2.73 -9.10 -1.53
CA LEU A 88 3.43 -7.85 -1.23
C LEU A 88 2.66 -6.97 -0.25
N MET A 89 1.34 -6.86 -0.42
CA MET A 89 0.48 -6.14 0.52
C MET A 89 0.59 -6.74 1.92
N LYS A 90 0.57 -8.06 2.06
CA LYS A 90 0.74 -8.73 3.36
C LYS A 90 2.07 -8.35 4.00
N GLU A 91 3.19 -8.48 3.28
CA GLU A 91 4.52 -8.13 3.80
C GLU A 91 4.60 -6.66 4.25
N ILE A 92 3.97 -5.76 3.49
CA ILE A 92 3.89 -4.33 3.85
C ILE A 92 3.03 -4.14 5.11
N GLN A 93 1.81 -4.66 5.12
CA GLN A 93 0.86 -4.40 6.20
C GLN A 93 1.24 -5.10 7.52
N GLU A 94 2.00 -6.20 7.47
CA GLU A 94 2.59 -6.84 8.65
C GLU A 94 3.62 -5.92 9.33
N LYS A 95 4.54 -5.33 8.56
CA LYS A 95 5.57 -4.42 9.08
C LYS A 95 5.07 -3.01 9.42
N ARG A 96 3.91 -2.58 8.89
CA ARG A 96 3.35 -1.24 9.11
C ARG A 96 3.39 -0.82 10.59
N ASN A 97 2.84 -1.65 11.48
CA ASN A 97 2.67 -1.27 12.88
C ASN A 97 4.01 -1.04 13.58
N ASP A 98 5.02 -1.82 13.20
CA ASP A 98 6.37 -1.69 13.71
C ASP A 98 7.00 -0.34 13.34
N PHE A 99 6.80 0.12 12.11
CA PHE A 99 7.29 1.44 11.68
C PHE A 99 6.47 2.59 12.28
N CYS A 100 5.14 2.44 12.35
CA CYS A 100 4.25 3.50 12.85
C CYS A 100 4.30 3.69 14.37
N TYR A 101 4.45 2.60 15.13
CA TYR A 101 4.26 2.62 16.59
C TYR A 101 5.33 1.84 17.37
N GLY A 102 6.20 1.10 16.68
CA GLY A 102 7.23 0.26 17.31
C GLY A 102 8.49 1.03 17.66
N SER A 103 9.52 0.29 18.10
CA SER A 103 10.85 0.85 18.33
C SER A 103 11.54 1.19 17.00
N PRO A 104 12.48 2.17 16.99
CA PRO A 104 13.25 2.50 15.80
C PRO A 104 13.89 1.27 15.16
N LYS A 105 13.73 1.15 13.84
CA LYS A 105 14.31 0.10 13.01
C LYS A 105 15.62 0.56 12.39
N LYS A 106 16.42 -0.41 11.97
CA LYS A 106 17.66 -0.14 11.24
C LYS A 106 17.36 0.39 9.84
N GLU A 107 18.29 1.15 9.30
CA GLU A 107 18.21 1.71 7.95
C GLU A 107 17.85 0.65 6.89
N GLU A 108 18.52 -0.48 6.96
CA GLU A 108 18.33 -1.64 6.07
C GLU A 108 16.88 -2.15 6.05
N GLU A 109 16.21 -2.17 7.21
CA GLU A 109 14.82 -2.60 7.31
C GLU A 109 13.86 -1.59 6.68
N ILE A 110 14.15 -0.29 6.82
CA ILE A 110 13.36 0.80 6.24
C ILE A 110 13.51 0.78 4.71
N ILE A 111 14.74 0.61 4.22
CA ILE A 111 15.03 0.49 2.79
C ILE A 111 14.31 -0.73 2.19
N ASP A 112 14.40 -1.90 2.84
CA ASP A 112 13.68 -3.11 2.42
C ASP A 112 12.17 -2.86 2.34
N TYR A 113 11.60 -2.15 3.31
CA TYR A 113 10.18 -1.81 3.33
C TYR A 113 9.77 -0.88 2.18
N ILE A 114 10.57 0.14 1.90
CA ILE A 114 10.36 1.04 0.74
C ILE A 114 10.50 0.27 -0.58
N GLN A 115 11.46 -0.64 -0.68
CA GLN A 115 11.65 -1.46 -1.89
C GLN A 115 10.47 -2.38 -2.17
N LYS A 116 9.86 -2.97 -1.13
CA LYS A 116 8.61 -3.75 -1.28
C LYS A 116 7.49 -2.89 -1.84
N PHE A 117 7.35 -1.65 -1.36
CA PHE A 117 6.38 -0.70 -1.89
C PHE A 117 6.67 -0.33 -3.36
N ASN A 118 7.93 -0.11 -3.73
CA ASN A 118 8.29 0.18 -5.12
C ASN A 118 7.96 -0.99 -6.05
N LYS A 119 8.23 -2.23 -5.64
CA LYS A 119 7.81 -3.43 -6.39
C LYS A 119 6.29 -3.50 -6.54
N LEU A 120 5.55 -3.17 -5.48
CA LEU A 120 4.09 -3.10 -5.55
C LEU A 120 3.64 -2.06 -6.59
N ARG A 121 4.23 -0.86 -6.57
CA ARG A 121 3.96 0.19 -7.56
C ARG A 121 4.22 -0.27 -8.98
N GLU A 122 5.37 -0.89 -9.25
CA GLU A 122 5.71 -1.40 -10.58
C GLU A 122 4.65 -2.38 -11.11
N ILE A 123 4.12 -3.25 -10.25
CA ILE A 123 3.01 -4.14 -10.62
C ILE A 123 1.78 -3.33 -10.99
N PHE A 124 1.37 -2.38 -10.16
CA PHE A 124 0.18 -1.56 -10.42
C PHE A 124 0.33 -0.66 -11.67
N ASP A 125 1.49 -0.06 -11.88
CA ASP A 125 1.81 0.73 -13.07
C ASP A 125 1.72 -0.14 -14.34
N SER A 126 2.20 -1.39 -14.29
CA SER A 126 2.05 -2.36 -15.39
C SER A 126 0.60 -2.74 -15.70
N LEU A 127 -0.29 -2.60 -14.71
CA LEU A 127 -1.74 -2.81 -14.83
C LEU A 127 -2.49 -1.50 -15.16
N GLY A 128 -1.75 -0.42 -15.47
CA GLY A 128 -2.29 0.88 -15.85
C GLY A 128 -2.85 1.71 -14.68
N VAL A 129 -2.55 1.35 -13.43
CA VAL A 129 -2.80 2.20 -12.26
C VAL A 129 -1.58 3.09 -12.10
N LYS A 130 -1.62 4.26 -12.73
CA LYS A 130 -0.47 5.18 -12.72
C LYS A 130 -0.38 5.92 -11.40
N SER A 131 0.79 5.85 -10.79
CA SER A 131 1.21 6.68 -9.68
C SER A 131 2.04 7.87 -10.20
N GLU A 132 1.36 8.85 -10.83
CA GLU A 132 1.99 10.09 -11.33
C GLU A 132 2.50 11.00 -10.21
#